data_AF-A0A7S4K572-F1
#
_entry.id   AF-A0A7S4K572-F1
#
_cell.length_a   1.000
_cell.length_b   1.000
_cell.length_c   1.000
_cell.angle_alpha   90.00
_cell.angle_beta   90.00
_cell.angle_gamma   90.00
#
_symmetry.space_group_name_H-M   'P 1'
#
loop_
_entity.id
_entity.type
_entity.pdbx_description
1 polymer ?
#
loop_
_entity_poly.entity_id
_entity_poly.type
_entity_poly.pdbx_seq_one_letter_code
_entity_poly.pdbx_strand_id
1 'polypeptide(L)'
;MKLCTAAVALAVATSNAALVRGFTAPASWNAAVTSPRRTASAAAPGPALSVAAAIDDSPAVSDSLGYDDVNKLTFRQLQRECKENGLPAVGSTAALRGRLLEFYGVARNTAAAASAVAAAPVSADEALECDPNIEFCDESDKDFDYKSFRTEVVDKASIGHWKAATRKLKQLQTRFETDERKVDAEAYLAVLGACLDERLHGARASEPARKILEEMSERGYEIPAELGNGCVTNCLGTGPNGSHDGCGGIDTALAMLAAMESAPNGSESIAMDTYGAVVTALADDGAVEESILLLRAMVVEHAFTPPLSTFADVAMAAAKDGEMGESVLQVLTLAKAAGYELDSVASAQAGRELLASGVIAAEQMENIALGLRLLTAAGKAEGCAPDRGDDLVAASSAAAQRACTLIHKSAIDKAVHDDNWKLAVKLLQLMPERSLTPSNSVWRKVVTCCARCEKSRKSTALLLDWVRY
;
A
#
# COMPACT_ATOMS: atom_id res chain seq x y z
N MET A 1 -21.67 -11.81 -10.12
CA MET A 1 -20.30 -12.02 -10.63
C MET A 1 -19.51 -12.93 -9.68
N LYS A 2 -19.66 -14.27 -9.78
CA LYS A 2 -18.99 -15.25 -8.89
C LYS A 2 -18.13 -16.29 -9.66
N LEU A 3 -17.73 -16.01 -10.89
CA LEU A 3 -17.11 -17.03 -11.78
C LEU A 3 -15.67 -16.76 -12.24
N CYS A 4 -15.00 -15.68 -11.80
CA CYS A 4 -13.61 -15.40 -12.25
C CYS A 4 -12.50 -15.57 -11.19
N THR A 5 -12.83 -15.78 -9.92
CA THR A 5 -11.82 -15.91 -8.85
C THR A 5 -11.05 -17.24 -8.86
N ALA A 6 -11.62 -18.33 -9.38
CA ALA A 6 -10.96 -19.64 -9.39
C ALA A 6 -9.86 -19.78 -10.46
N ALA A 7 -9.98 -19.09 -11.60
CA ALA A 7 -9.00 -19.18 -12.68
C ALA A 7 -7.70 -18.40 -12.38
N VAL A 8 -7.81 -17.26 -11.67
CA VAL A 8 -6.67 -16.42 -11.31
C VAL A 8 -5.86 -17.03 -10.16
N ALA A 9 -6.50 -17.67 -9.18
CA ALA A 9 -5.81 -18.37 -8.09
C ALA A 9 -4.93 -19.53 -8.60
N LEU A 10 -5.36 -20.24 -9.66
CA LEU A 10 -4.58 -21.33 -10.26
C LEU A 10 -3.37 -20.83 -11.07
N ALA A 11 -3.47 -19.64 -11.67
CA ALA A 11 -2.38 -19.00 -12.42
C ALA A 11 -1.27 -18.43 -11.48
N VAL A 12 -1.63 -17.93 -10.30
CA VAL A 12 -0.65 -17.38 -9.34
C VAL A 12 0.08 -18.48 -8.55
N ALA A 13 -0.63 -19.55 -8.13
CA ALA A 13 0.00 -20.69 -7.46
C ALA A 13 0.99 -21.44 -8.36
N THR A 14 0.72 -21.49 -9.67
CA THR A 14 1.66 -22.04 -10.66
C THR A 14 2.79 -21.08 -11.00
N SER A 15 2.57 -19.76 -10.94
CA SER A 15 3.61 -18.74 -11.18
C SER A 15 4.68 -18.68 -10.09
N ASN A 16 4.32 -18.84 -8.80
CA ASN A 16 5.32 -18.90 -7.72
C ASN A 16 6.22 -20.15 -7.82
N ALA A 17 5.69 -21.29 -8.29
CA ALA A 17 6.50 -22.48 -8.58
C ALA A 17 7.29 -22.38 -9.90
N ALA A 18 6.76 -21.65 -10.89
CA ALA A 18 7.39 -21.45 -12.20
C ALA A 18 8.49 -20.39 -12.17
N LEU A 19 8.49 -19.41 -11.26
CA LEU A 19 9.60 -18.47 -11.11
C LEU A 19 10.84 -19.14 -10.50
N VAL A 20 10.63 -20.19 -9.69
CA VAL A 20 11.71 -21.07 -9.19
C VAL A 20 12.18 -22.06 -10.26
N ARG A 21 11.32 -22.49 -11.21
CA ARG A 21 11.67 -23.50 -12.25
C ARG A 21 12.02 -22.95 -13.64
N GLY A 22 11.58 -21.75 -14.01
CA GLY A 22 11.78 -21.13 -15.34
C GLY A 22 13.15 -20.48 -15.52
N PHE A 23 14.04 -20.66 -14.56
CA PHE A 23 15.37 -20.06 -14.49
C PHE A 23 16.45 -21.14 -14.42
N THR A 24 16.33 -22.19 -15.24
CA THR A 24 17.39 -23.18 -15.44
C THR A 24 18.53 -22.58 -16.25
N ALA A 25 19.66 -22.33 -15.60
CA ALA A 25 20.93 -22.08 -16.27
C ALA A 25 21.36 -23.35 -17.05
N PRO A 26 22.16 -23.22 -18.13
CA PRO A 26 22.76 -24.37 -18.78
C PRO A 26 23.51 -25.25 -17.77
N ALA A 27 23.32 -26.56 -17.89
CA ALA A 27 23.75 -27.58 -16.96
C ALA A 27 25.25 -27.50 -16.60
N SER A 28 25.57 -26.86 -15.47
CA SER A 28 26.82 -27.11 -14.73
C SER A 28 26.79 -26.67 -13.27
N TRP A 29 25.64 -26.24 -12.73
CA TRP A 29 25.51 -25.73 -11.36
C TRP A 29 24.56 -26.60 -10.53
N ASN A 30 24.89 -27.88 -10.36
CA ASN A 30 24.22 -28.74 -9.39
C ASN A 30 25.27 -29.29 -8.41
N ALA A 31 25.53 -28.53 -7.36
CA ALA A 31 26.14 -29.06 -6.15
C ALA A 31 25.02 -29.20 -5.10
N ALA A 32 24.82 -30.43 -4.62
CA ALA A 32 23.81 -30.78 -3.64
C ALA A 32 24.04 -29.98 -2.33
N VAL A 33 23.02 -29.25 -1.92
CA VAL A 33 22.99 -28.56 -0.62
C VAL A 33 22.44 -29.55 0.41
N THR A 34 23.33 -30.15 1.20
CA THR A 34 23.00 -30.80 2.46
C THR A 34 23.31 -29.84 3.60
N SER A 35 22.28 -29.32 4.28
CA SER A 35 22.45 -28.50 5.48
C SER A 35 23.04 -29.33 6.63
N PRO A 36 24.12 -28.89 7.29
CA PRO A 36 24.52 -29.50 8.56
C PRO A 36 23.71 -28.89 9.71
N ARG A 37 22.99 -29.76 10.41
CA ARG A 37 22.34 -29.51 11.69
C ARG A 37 23.43 -29.21 12.73
N ARG A 38 23.52 -27.96 13.20
CA ARG A 38 24.41 -27.59 14.31
C ARG A 38 23.88 -28.18 15.62
N THR A 39 24.64 -29.08 16.22
CA THR A 39 24.54 -29.44 17.62
C THR A 39 25.23 -28.36 18.46
N ALA A 40 24.50 -27.77 19.40
CA ALA A 40 25.05 -26.81 20.36
C ALA A 40 25.95 -27.54 21.38
N SER A 41 27.16 -27.01 21.55
CA SER A 41 28.15 -27.46 22.53
C SER A 41 27.96 -26.73 23.86
N ALA A 42 28.07 -27.50 24.94
CA ALA A 42 27.82 -27.12 26.33
C ALA A 42 28.86 -26.17 26.94
N ALA A 43 28.38 -25.30 27.84
CA ALA A 43 29.15 -24.67 28.92
C ALA A 43 28.38 -24.88 30.25
N ALA A 44 29.13 -25.15 31.32
CA ALA A 44 28.73 -25.78 32.58
C ALA A 44 28.11 -24.78 33.63
N PRO A 45 27.69 -25.21 34.84
CA PRO A 45 26.42 -24.83 35.45
C PRO A 45 26.51 -23.82 36.62
N GLY A 46 25.43 -23.06 36.83
CA GLY A 46 25.13 -22.31 38.07
C GLY A 46 23.83 -22.83 38.70
N PRO A 47 23.69 -22.84 40.03
CA PRO A 47 22.69 -23.63 40.72
C PRO A 47 21.27 -23.05 40.58
N ALA A 48 20.34 -23.98 40.39
CA ALA A 48 18.91 -23.76 40.27
C ALA A 48 18.26 -23.31 41.59
N LEU A 49 17.43 -22.28 41.51
CA LEU A 49 16.28 -22.07 42.38
C LEU A 49 15.05 -22.16 41.48
N SER A 50 14.42 -23.34 41.48
CA SER A 50 13.15 -23.58 40.81
C SER A 50 12.02 -22.98 41.64
N VAL A 51 11.37 -21.94 41.12
CA VAL A 51 10.01 -21.58 41.51
C VAL A 51 9.12 -21.98 40.35
N ALA A 52 8.48 -23.13 40.48
CA ALA A 52 7.43 -23.57 39.58
C ALA A 52 6.19 -22.69 39.84
N ALA A 53 6.01 -21.65 39.03
CA ALA A 53 4.75 -20.94 38.94
C ALA A 53 3.82 -21.73 38.01
N ALA A 54 2.71 -22.19 38.58
CA ALA A 54 1.61 -22.76 37.82
C ALA A 54 1.12 -21.72 36.81
N ILE A 55 1.11 -22.07 35.53
CA ILE A 55 0.40 -21.33 34.49
C ILE A 55 -1.07 -21.65 34.71
N ASP A 56 -1.74 -20.74 35.41
CA ASP A 56 -3.18 -20.67 35.52
C ASP A 56 -3.72 -20.15 34.19
N ASP A 57 -4.24 -21.07 33.38
CA ASP A 57 -4.83 -20.84 32.06
C ASP A 57 -6.25 -20.27 32.22
N SER A 58 -6.32 -19.15 32.96
CA SER A 58 -7.54 -18.36 33.06
C SER A 58 -7.73 -17.63 31.73
N PRO A 59 -8.88 -17.78 31.05
CA PRO A 59 -9.13 -17.04 29.81
C PRO A 59 -8.98 -15.56 30.12
N ALA A 60 -8.06 -14.89 29.43
CA ALA A 60 -7.88 -13.45 29.51
C ALA A 60 -9.27 -12.84 29.38
N VAL A 61 -9.75 -12.22 30.45
CA VAL A 61 -11.00 -11.45 30.44
C VAL A 61 -10.75 -10.36 29.42
N SER A 62 -11.25 -10.57 28.21
CA SER A 62 -11.19 -9.59 27.13
C SER A 62 -11.93 -8.37 27.64
N ASP A 63 -11.18 -7.35 28.04
CA ASP A 63 -11.73 -6.05 28.40
C ASP A 63 -12.66 -5.63 27.27
N SER A 64 -13.96 -5.65 27.54
CA SER A 64 -14.98 -5.35 26.54
C SER A 64 -14.83 -3.89 26.15
N LEU A 65 -14.44 -3.61 24.91
CA LEU A 65 -14.34 -2.25 24.38
C LEU A 65 -15.68 -1.54 24.54
N GLY A 66 -15.67 -0.37 25.20
CA GLY A 66 -16.87 0.44 25.37
C GLY A 66 -17.31 1.09 24.06
N TYR A 67 -18.54 1.62 24.04
CA TYR A 67 -19.07 2.38 22.90
C TYR A 67 -18.15 3.53 22.46
N ASP A 68 -17.63 4.27 23.43
CA ASP A 68 -16.74 5.40 23.17
C ASP A 68 -15.37 4.97 22.64
N ASP A 69 -14.93 3.77 22.97
CA ASP A 69 -13.66 3.22 22.49
C ASP A 69 -13.79 2.83 21.03
N VAL A 70 -14.85 2.08 20.66
CA VAL A 70 -15.14 1.68 19.27
C VAL A 70 -15.28 2.90 18.35
N ASN A 71 -15.87 4.01 18.83
CA ASN A 71 -16.03 5.22 18.04
C ASN A 71 -14.74 6.03 17.82
N LYS A 72 -13.73 5.83 18.67
CA LYS A 72 -12.41 6.48 18.52
C LYS A 72 -11.48 5.69 17.61
N LEU A 73 -11.80 4.44 17.30
CA LEU A 73 -10.99 3.61 16.40
C LEU A 73 -10.95 4.21 14.99
N THR A 74 -9.74 4.21 14.42
CA THR A 74 -9.46 4.53 13.01
C THR A 74 -9.96 3.41 12.09
N PHE A 75 -10.04 3.68 10.78
CA PHE A 75 -10.53 2.69 9.82
C PHE A 75 -9.70 1.40 9.83
N ARG A 76 -8.36 1.49 9.85
CA ARG A 76 -7.48 0.32 9.96
C ARG A 76 -7.66 -0.45 11.26
N GLN A 77 -7.82 0.25 12.38
CA GLN A 77 -8.09 -0.39 13.68
C GLN A 77 -9.44 -1.12 13.68
N LEU A 78 -10.49 -0.51 13.13
CA LEU A 78 -11.79 -1.16 12.97
C LEU A 78 -11.69 -2.43 12.13
N GLN A 79 -10.97 -2.39 11.01
CA GLN A 79 -10.75 -3.58 10.19
C GLN A 79 -10.00 -4.69 10.94
N ARG A 80 -8.98 -4.33 11.72
CA ARG A 80 -8.20 -5.28 12.53
C ARG A 80 -9.06 -5.94 13.60
N GLU A 81 -9.79 -5.14 14.38
CA GLU A 81 -10.72 -5.62 15.40
C GLU A 81 -11.80 -6.52 14.80
N CYS A 82 -12.37 -6.16 13.64
CA CYS A 82 -13.32 -7.04 12.95
C CYS A 82 -12.67 -8.39 12.58
N LYS A 83 -11.45 -8.39 12.04
CA LYS A 83 -10.74 -9.64 11.69
C LYS A 83 -10.43 -10.50 12.90
N GLU A 84 -9.97 -9.91 14.00
CA GLU A 84 -9.65 -10.61 15.24
C GLU A 84 -10.87 -11.27 15.88
N ASN A 85 -12.04 -10.61 15.79
CA ASN A 85 -13.32 -11.15 16.27
C ASN A 85 -14.02 -12.07 15.24
N GLY A 86 -13.41 -12.38 14.09
CA GLY A 86 -13.99 -13.24 13.06
C GLY A 86 -15.17 -12.62 12.30
N LEU A 87 -15.33 -11.30 12.35
CA LEU A 87 -16.34 -10.53 11.61
C LEU A 87 -15.82 -10.16 10.21
N PRO A 88 -16.72 -9.95 9.22
CA PRO A 88 -16.30 -9.44 7.92
C PRO A 88 -15.67 -8.05 8.08
N ALA A 89 -14.50 -7.81 7.46
CA ALA A 89 -13.74 -6.55 7.56
C ALA A 89 -13.82 -5.68 6.30
N VAL A 90 -14.95 -5.75 5.57
CA VAL A 90 -15.20 -5.03 4.31
C VAL A 90 -16.35 -4.03 4.49
N GLY A 91 -16.32 -2.85 3.86
CA GLY A 91 -17.40 -1.87 3.83
C GLY A 91 -17.06 -0.51 4.46
N SER A 92 -18.07 0.37 4.61
CA SER A 92 -17.93 1.72 5.20
C SER A 92 -17.50 1.67 6.68
N THR A 93 -16.93 2.77 7.20
CA THR A 93 -16.61 2.87 8.63
C THR A 93 -17.84 2.68 9.51
N ALA A 94 -19.00 3.19 9.09
CA ALA A 94 -20.27 3.02 9.78
C ALA A 94 -20.67 1.54 9.85
N ALA A 95 -20.55 0.81 8.75
CA ALA A 95 -20.84 -0.62 8.70
C ALA A 95 -19.89 -1.44 9.59
N LEU A 96 -18.60 -1.10 9.64
CA LEU A 96 -17.63 -1.79 10.52
C LEU A 96 -17.93 -1.53 12.00
N ARG A 97 -18.20 -0.26 12.38
CA ARG A 97 -18.58 0.10 13.75
C ARG A 97 -19.89 -0.56 14.17
N GLY A 98 -20.89 -0.59 13.29
CA GLY A 98 -22.17 -1.25 13.56
C GLY A 98 -21.98 -2.73 13.90
N ARG A 99 -21.17 -3.45 13.11
CA ARG A 99 -20.84 -4.86 13.36
C ARG A 99 -20.12 -5.09 14.68
N LEU A 100 -19.13 -4.25 15.01
CA LEU A 100 -18.42 -4.36 16.30
C LEU A 100 -19.34 -4.07 17.48
N LEU A 101 -20.15 -3.01 17.40
CA LEU A 101 -21.10 -2.67 18.47
C LEU A 101 -22.18 -3.74 18.65
N GLU A 102 -22.63 -4.38 17.58
CA GLU A 102 -23.54 -5.53 17.63
C GLU A 102 -22.87 -6.74 18.29
N PHE A 103 -21.63 -7.05 17.91
CA PHE A 103 -20.86 -8.14 18.51
C PHE A 103 -20.64 -7.97 20.02
N TYR A 104 -20.33 -6.76 20.48
CA TYR A 104 -20.17 -6.47 21.91
C TYR A 104 -21.51 -6.29 22.66
N GLY A 105 -22.66 -6.37 21.98
CA GLY A 105 -23.97 -6.17 22.59
C GLY A 105 -24.23 -4.73 23.06
N VAL A 106 -23.48 -3.76 22.53
CA VAL A 106 -23.59 -2.33 22.86
C VAL A 106 -24.44 -1.58 21.81
N ALA A 107 -25.01 -2.31 20.83
CA ALA A 107 -25.87 -1.73 19.80
C ALA A 107 -27.01 -0.91 20.42
N ARG A 108 -26.91 0.41 20.26
CA ARG A 108 -27.97 1.34 20.62
C ARG A 108 -29.13 1.07 19.67
N ASN A 109 -30.33 0.81 20.19
CA ASN A 109 -31.58 0.79 19.40
C ASN A 109 -31.82 2.20 18.81
N THR A 110 -31.04 2.61 17.81
CA THR A 110 -31.11 3.92 17.15
C THR A 110 -32.39 4.10 16.34
N ALA A 111 -33.10 3.01 16.02
CA ALA A 111 -34.42 3.04 15.38
C ALA A 111 -35.49 3.74 16.25
N ALA A 112 -35.29 3.89 17.57
CA ALA A 112 -36.32 4.41 18.47
C ALA A 112 -36.23 5.93 18.77
N ALA A 113 -35.20 6.65 18.29
CA ALA A 113 -34.93 8.03 18.71
C ALA A 113 -35.24 9.12 17.66
N ALA A 114 -35.73 8.76 16.46
CA ALA A 114 -35.93 9.71 15.36
C ALA A 114 -37.39 10.18 15.14
N SER A 115 -38.35 9.78 15.98
CA SER A 115 -39.78 10.03 15.73
C SER A 115 -40.43 10.85 16.86
N ALA A 116 -40.18 12.16 16.91
CA ALA A 116 -40.97 13.10 17.73
C ALA A 116 -40.72 14.59 17.41
N VAL A 117 -41.13 15.10 16.24
CA VAL A 117 -41.44 16.54 16.06
C VAL A 117 -42.62 16.69 15.11
N ALA A 118 -43.80 17.03 15.65
CA ALA A 118 -45.01 17.33 14.89
C ALA A 118 -45.19 18.84 14.73
N ALA A 119 -45.43 19.31 13.50
CA ALA A 119 -45.64 20.71 13.15
C ALA A 119 -47.13 21.03 12.89
N ALA A 120 -47.53 22.26 13.21
CA ALA A 120 -48.88 22.81 13.20
C ALA A 120 -49.27 23.46 11.84
N PRO A 121 -50.58 23.63 11.53
CA PRO A 121 -51.04 24.16 10.25
C PRO A 121 -51.26 25.69 10.27
N VAL A 122 -50.98 26.37 9.16
CA VAL A 122 -51.35 27.79 8.94
C VAL A 122 -51.92 27.95 7.52
N SER A 123 -52.90 28.84 7.43
CA SER A 123 -53.90 29.06 6.37
C SER A 123 -53.49 30.02 5.25
N ALA A 124 -54.28 29.94 4.17
CA ALA A 124 -54.08 30.40 2.80
C ALA A 124 -54.40 31.88 2.45
N ASP A 125 -53.99 32.19 1.21
CA ASP A 125 -54.48 33.16 0.20
C ASP A 125 -53.99 34.62 0.24
N GLU A 126 -53.23 35.01 -0.79
CA GLU A 126 -53.71 35.88 -1.88
C GLU A 126 -52.69 35.95 -3.05
N ALA A 127 -53.19 35.80 -4.28
CA ALA A 127 -52.40 35.70 -5.51
C ALA A 127 -52.12 37.07 -6.15
N LEU A 128 -50.86 37.29 -6.56
CA LEU A 128 -50.42 38.44 -7.36
C LEU A 128 -49.59 37.96 -8.56
N GLU A 129 -49.97 38.43 -9.74
CA GLU A 129 -49.39 38.10 -11.05
C GLU A 129 -48.03 38.76 -11.24
N CYS A 130 -47.02 38.00 -11.70
CA CYS A 130 -45.66 38.50 -11.96
C CYS A 130 -44.97 37.87 -13.18
N ASP A 131 -43.97 38.64 -13.65
CA ASP A 131 -43.12 38.56 -14.83
C ASP A 131 -42.70 37.15 -15.35
N PRO A 132 -42.57 36.98 -16.70
CA PRO A 132 -42.27 35.70 -17.35
C PRO A 132 -40.82 35.17 -17.19
N ASN A 133 -40.02 35.75 -16.30
CA ASN A 133 -38.67 35.27 -15.94
C ASN A 133 -38.57 34.84 -14.45
N ILE A 134 -39.70 34.85 -13.74
CA ILE A 134 -39.81 34.40 -12.35
C ILE A 134 -40.40 33.00 -12.40
N GLU A 135 -39.58 31.98 -12.10
CA GLU A 135 -40.07 30.61 -11.92
C GLU A 135 -40.99 30.63 -10.68
N PHE A 136 -42.30 30.59 -10.90
CA PHE A 136 -43.29 30.66 -9.84
C PHE A 136 -43.25 29.34 -9.05
N CYS A 137 -42.56 29.36 -7.91
CA CYS A 137 -42.61 28.26 -6.95
C CYS A 137 -43.93 28.35 -6.18
N ASP A 138 -44.85 27.42 -6.46
CA ASP A 138 -46.10 27.29 -5.70
C ASP A 138 -45.78 26.91 -4.24
N GLU A 139 -45.98 27.85 -3.32
CA GLU A 139 -45.81 27.64 -1.87
C GLU A 139 -46.78 26.59 -1.31
N SER A 140 -47.82 26.24 -2.07
CA SER A 140 -48.77 25.18 -1.72
C SER A 140 -48.22 23.78 -2.00
N ASP A 141 -47.09 23.66 -2.73
CA ASP A 141 -46.43 22.38 -2.94
C ASP A 141 -45.90 21.86 -1.59
N LYS A 142 -46.27 20.63 -1.23
CA LYS A 142 -45.76 19.95 -0.01
C LYS A 142 -44.24 19.81 -0.04
N ASP A 143 -43.63 19.98 -1.21
CA ASP A 143 -42.20 19.89 -1.42
C ASP A 143 -41.52 21.25 -1.50
N PHE A 144 -42.26 22.36 -1.36
CA PHE A 144 -41.72 23.71 -1.43
C PHE A 144 -40.55 23.90 -0.47
N ASP A 145 -40.75 23.58 0.82
CA ASP A 145 -39.70 23.70 1.85
C ASP A 145 -38.47 22.84 1.52
N TYR A 146 -38.69 21.62 1.02
CA TYR A 146 -37.61 20.72 0.64
C TYR A 146 -36.82 21.25 -0.56
N LYS A 147 -37.52 21.68 -1.62
CA LYS A 147 -36.92 22.23 -2.84
C LYS A 147 -36.15 23.52 -2.53
N SER A 148 -36.75 24.42 -1.76
CA SER A 148 -36.12 25.65 -1.29
C SER A 148 -34.84 25.36 -0.51
N PHE A 149 -34.91 24.44 0.46
CA PHE A 149 -33.74 24.09 1.27
C PHE A 149 -32.65 23.34 0.49
N ARG A 150 -33.05 22.52 -0.51
CA ARG A 150 -32.13 21.89 -1.47
C ARG A 150 -31.40 22.94 -2.30
N THR A 151 -32.11 23.93 -2.85
CA THR A 151 -31.51 25.03 -3.59
C THR A 151 -30.52 25.81 -2.71
N GLU A 152 -30.85 26.07 -1.44
CA GLU A 152 -29.89 26.69 -0.51
C GLU A 152 -28.61 25.86 -0.32
N VAL A 153 -28.70 24.52 -0.26
CA VAL A 153 -27.52 23.65 -0.16
C VAL A 153 -26.64 23.80 -1.40
N VAL A 154 -27.25 23.74 -2.59
CA VAL A 154 -26.57 23.86 -3.88
C VAL A 154 -25.96 25.26 -4.05
N ASP A 155 -26.65 26.31 -3.65
CA ASP A 155 -26.16 27.69 -3.69
C ASP A 155 -24.96 27.90 -2.78
N LYS A 156 -24.97 27.32 -1.57
CA LYS A 156 -23.80 27.39 -0.68
C LYS A 156 -22.63 26.59 -1.22
N ALA A 157 -22.90 25.47 -1.87
CA ALA A 157 -21.87 24.66 -2.52
C ALA A 157 -21.25 25.39 -3.73
N SER A 158 -22.06 26.05 -4.57
CA SER A 158 -21.58 26.76 -5.76
C SER A 158 -20.71 27.98 -5.44
N ILE A 159 -20.89 28.59 -4.27
CA ILE A 159 -20.02 29.65 -3.74
C ILE A 159 -18.69 29.08 -3.20
N GLY A 160 -18.56 27.76 -3.08
CA GLY A 160 -17.40 27.08 -2.49
C GLY A 160 -17.40 27.05 -0.96
N HIS A 161 -18.50 27.39 -0.30
CA HIS A 161 -18.59 27.41 1.17
C HIS A 161 -18.91 26.02 1.74
N TRP A 162 -17.98 25.06 1.64
CA TRP A 162 -18.26 23.65 1.99
C TRP A 162 -18.79 23.49 3.42
N LYS A 163 -18.26 24.20 4.42
CA LYS A 163 -18.73 24.07 5.83
C LYS A 163 -20.22 24.40 5.98
N ALA A 164 -20.67 25.47 5.32
CA ALA A 164 -22.06 25.88 5.35
C ALA A 164 -22.91 24.89 4.55
N ALA A 165 -22.44 24.48 3.38
CA ALA A 165 -23.09 23.51 2.51
C ALA A 165 -23.27 22.15 3.20
N THR A 166 -22.23 21.58 3.82
CA THR A 166 -22.31 20.33 4.59
C THR A 166 -23.25 20.46 5.79
N ARG A 167 -23.22 21.58 6.52
CA ARG A 167 -24.15 21.81 7.65
C ARG A 167 -25.60 21.84 7.17
N LYS A 168 -25.87 22.50 6.04
CA LYS A 168 -27.19 22.57 5.42
C LYS A 168 -27.61 21.20 4.88
N LEU A 169 -26.73 20.45 4.21
CA LEU A 169 -27.01 19.07 3.79
C LEU A 169 -27.43 18.18 4.96
N LYS A 170 -26.71 18.27 6.09
CA LYS A 170 -27.09 17.55 7.31
C LYS A 170 -28.47 17.97 7.85
N GLN A 171 -28.79 19.26 7.79
CA GLN A 171 -30.12 19.77 8.17
C GLN A 171 -31.20 19.28 7.20
N LEU A 172 -30.91 19.21 5.90
CA LEU A 172 -31.81 18.70 4.87
C LEU A 172 -32.16 17.23 5.16
N GLN A 173 -31.15 16.40 5.44
CA GLN A 173 -31.33 15.02 5.86
C GLN A 173 -32.17 14.93 7.14
N THR A 174 -31.77 15.64 8.20
CA THR A 174 -32.45 15.53 9.50
C THR A 174 -33.92 15.97 9.46
N ARG A 175 -34.27 16.94 8.61
CA ARG A 175 -35.62 17.53 8.56
C ARG A 175 -36.55 16.85 7.58
N PHE A 176 -36.03 16.41 6.43
CA PHE A 176 -36.87 16.02 5.29
C PHE A 176 -36.63 14.60 4.82
N GLU A 177 -35.62 13.91 5.33
CA GLU A 177 -35.40 12.52 4.97
C GLU A 177 -36.43 11.64 5.66
N THR A 178 -37.19 10.91 4.85
CA THR A 178 -38.13 9.88 5.28
C THR A 178 -37.91 8.63 4.43
N ASP A 179 -38.46 7.49 4.86
CA ASP A 179 -38.36 6.23 4.09
C ASP A 179 -38.91 6.37 2.65
N GLU A 180 -39.88 7.26 2.47
CA GLU A 180 -40.50 7.57 1.17
C GLU A 180 -39.73 8.64 0.38
N ARG A 181 -38.99 9.52 1.08
CA ARG A 181 -38.30 10.68 0.48
C ARG A 181 -36.83 10.70 0.86
N LYS A 182 -35.99 10.24 -0.07
CA LYS A 182 -34.53 10.35 0.03
C LYS A 182 -34.04 11.71 -0.47
N VAL A 183 -32.97 12.19 0.14
CA VAL A 183 -32.25 13.38 -0.34
C VAL A 183 -31.65 13.10 -1.71
N ASP A 184 -31.85 14.01 -2.65
CA ASP A 184 -31.42 13.82 -4.03
C ASP A 184 -29.89 13.82 -4.20
N ALA A 185 -29.40 13.03 -5.15
CA ALA A 185 -27.98 12.85 -5.44
C ALA A 185 -27.29 14.18 -5.83
N GLU A 186 -27.98 15.08 -6.53
CA GLU A 186 -27.41 16.37 -6.96
C GLU A 186 -26.94 17.22 -5.77
N ALA A 187 -27.67 17.20 -4.65
CA ALA A 187 -27.28 17.93 -3.45
C ALA A 187 -25.97 17.37 -2.84
N TYR A 188 -25.79 16.06 -2.86
CA TYR A 188 -24.54 15.43 -2.43
C TYR A 188 -23.38 15.78 -3.35
N LEU A 189 -23.59 15.69 -4.66
CA LEU A 189 -22.58 16.00 -5.67
C LEU A 189 -22.12 17.45 -5.59
N ALA A 190 -23.06 18.40 -5.41
CA ALA A 190 -22.73 19.80 -5.24
C ALA A 190 -21.83 20.03 -4.01
N VAL A 191 -22.21 19.48 -2.85
CA VAL A 191 -21.42 19.62 -1.61
C VAL A 191 -20.06 18.93 -1.73
N LEU A 192 -20.00 17.76 -2.38
CA LEU A 192 -18.76 17.04 -2.64
C LEU A 192 -17.83 17.85 -3.57
N GLY A 193 -18.37 18.47 -4.61
CA GLY A 193 -17.64 19.40 -5.48
C GLY A 193 -17.06 20.58 -4.70
N ALA A 194 -17.86 21.19 -3.82
CA ALA A 194 -17.38 22.27 -2.95
C ALA A 194 -16.25 21.80 -1.99
N CYS A 195 -16.34 20.58 -1.46
CA CYS A 195 -15.27 19.99 -0.66
C CYS A 195 -13.98 19.75 -1.47
N LEU A 196 -14.11 19.42 -2.76
CA LEU A 196 -12.99 19.19 -3.67
C LEU A 196 -12.28 20.50 -4.05
N ASP A 197 -13.05 21.54 -4.36
CA ASP A 197 -12.55 22.83 -4.85
C ASP A 197 -11.76 23.60 -3.79
N GLU A 198 -12.11 23.47 -2.51
CA GLU A 198 -11.45 24.19 -1.42
C GLU A 198 -10.11 23.54 -0.97
N ARG A 199 -9.18 23.38 -1.94
CA ARG A 199 -7.83 22.81 -1.75
C ARG A 199 -7.02 23.52 -0.66
N LEU A 200 -7.26 24.81 -0.44
CA LEU A 200 -6.56 25.64 0.55
C LEU A 200 -6.74 25.17 2.01
N HIS A 201 -7.81 24.42 2.29
CA HIS A 201 -8.06 23.86 3.62
C HIS A 201 -7.66 22.38 3.74
N GLY A 202 -7.10 21.81 2.66
CA GLY A 202 -6.15 20.69 2.48
C GLY A 202 -6.33 19.36 3.21
N ALA A 203 -7.29 19.26 4.11
CA ALA A 203 -7.29 18.29 5.20
C ALA A 203 -8.64 18.35 5.95
N ARG A 204 -9.16 19.55 6.21
CA ARG A 204 -10.38 19.72 7.03
C ARG A 204 -11.67 19.34 6.31
N ALA A 205 -11.68 19.40 4.98
CA ALA A 205 -12.82 19.03 4.14
C ALA A 205 -12.88 17.52 3.83
N SER A 206 -11.80 16.77 4.10
CA SER A 206 -11.73 15.34 3.77
C SER A 206 -12.70 14.51 4.60
N GLU A 207 -12.82 14.75 5.91
CA GLU A 207 -13.78 14.04 6.77
C GLU A 207 -15.25 14.24 6.34
N PRO A 208 -15.72 15.48 6.08
CA PRO A 208 -17.00 15.72 5.43
C PRO A 208 -17.17 14.99 4.10
N ALA A 209 -16.18 15.06 3.21
CA ALA A 209 -16.22 14.39 1.91
C ALA A 209 -16.31 12.86 2.07
N ARG A 210 -15.58 12.28 3.03
CA ARG A 210 -15.63 10.85 3.34
C ARG A 210 -17.03 10.43 3.77
N LYS A 211 -17.65 11.18 4.68
CA LYS A 211 -19.02 10.88 5.15
C LYS A 211 -20.03 10.97 4.01
N ILE A 212 -19.91 11.97 3.14
CA ILE A 212 -20.75 12.12 1.96
C ILE A 212 -20.59 10.93 1.02
N LEU A 213 -19.36 10.50 0.73
CA LEU A 213 -19.09 9.32 -0.12
C LEU A 213 -19.66 8.03 0.48
N GLU A 214 -19.49 7.81 1.79
CA GLU A 214 -20.09 6.67 2.50
C GLU A 214 -21.62 6.67 2.37
N GLU A 215 -22.26 7.81 2.67
CA GLU A 215 -23.72 7.97 2.57
C GLU A 215 -24.23 7.79 1.14
N MET A 216 -23.51 8.31 0.14
CA MET A 216 -23.83 8.09 -1.27
C MET A 216 -23.77 6.61 -1.63
N SER A 217 -22.71 5.90 -1.19
CA SER A 217 -22.57 4.46 -1.45
C SER A 217 -23.69 3.65 -0.78
N GLU A 218 -24.05 3.96 0.47
CA GLU A 218 -25.11 3.29 1.23
C GLU A 218 -26.50 3.50 0.61
N ARG A 219 -26.71 4.64 -0.04
CA ARG A 219 -27.95 4.95 -0.76
C ARG A 219 -28.00 4.37 -2.17
N GLY A 220 -26.88 3.84 -2.67
CA GLY A 220 -26.75 3.36 -4.04
C GLY A 220 -26.73 4.50 -5.07
N TYR A 221 -26.19 5.66 -4.71
CA TYR A 221 -25.93 6.73 -5.67
C TYR A 221 -24.61 6.49 -6.40
N GLU A 222 -24.59 6.83 -7.69
CA GLU A 222 -23.37 6.82 -8.48
C GLU A 222 -22.46 7.97 -8.02
N ILE A 223 -21.18 7.66 -7.86
CA ILE A 223 -20.15 8.63 -7.49
C ILE A 223 -19.34 8.94 -8.76
N PRO A 224 -19.38 10.17 -9.28
CA PRO A 224 -18.58 10.55 -10.44
C PRO A 224 -17.09 10.32 -10.17
N ALA A 225 -16.42 9.63 -11.10
CA ALA A 225 -15.02 9.27 -11.00
C ALA A 225 -14.13 10.50 -10.70
N GLU A 226 -14.36 11.62 -11.37
CA GLU A 226 -13.57 12.84 -11.17
C GLU A 226 -13.64 13.36 -9.73
N LEU A 227 -14.83 13.41 -9.15
CA LEU A 227 -15.04 13.91 -7.78
C LEU A 227 -14.46 12.95 -6.74
N GLY A 228 -14.77 11.65 -6.87
CA GLY A 228 -14.29 10.64 -5.93
C GLY A 228 -12.77 10.52 -5.92
N ASN A 229 -12.15 10.34 -7.09
CA ASN A 229 -10.70 10.26 -7.23
C ASN A 229 -10.01 11.56 -6.76
N GLY A 230 -10.58 12.71 -7.08
CA GLY A 230 -10.08 14.01 -6.60
C GLY A 230 -10.13 14.13 -5.09
N CYS A 231 -11.20 13.68 -4.43
CA CYS A 231 -11.33 13.73 -2.98
C CYS A 231 -10.32 12.80 -2.28
N VAL A 232 -10.15 11.58 -2.79
CA VAL A 232 -9.17 10.61 -2.24
C VAL A 232 -7.75 11.16 -2.35
N THR A 233 -7.36 11.62 -3.55
CA THR A 233 -6.00 12.14 -3.78
C THR A 233 -5.72 13.43 -2.99
N ASN A 234 -6.69 14.35 -2.92
CA ASN A 234 -6.55 15.56 -2.10
C ASN A 234 -6.45 15.24 -0.60
N CYS A 235 -7.05 14.14 -0.13
CA CYS A 235 -7.00 13.72 1.28
C CYS A 235 -5.61 13.25 1.72
N LEU A 236 -4.80 12.70 0.81
CA LEU A 236 -3.43 12.27 1.10
C LEU A 236 -2.48 13.46 1.27
N GLY A 237 -2.79 14.60 0.65
CA GLY A 237 -1.93 15.78 0.59
C GLY A 237 -0.75 15.59 -0.39
N THR A 238 -0.10 16.68 -0.76
CA THR A 238 1.12 16.65 -1.59
C THR A 238 2.32 17.11 -0.77
N GLY A 239 3.28 16.22 -0.56
CA GLY A 239 4.59 16.53 0.03
C GLY A 239 4.85 15.97 1.44
N PRO A 240 6.07 16.15 1.98
CA PRO A 240 6.56 15.53 3.22
C PRO A 240 5.85 15.99 4.52
N ASN A 241 4.72 16.69 4.41
CA ASN A 241 3.81 17.04 5.50
C ASN A 241 2.32 16.95 5.04
N GLY A 242 1.99 15.96 4.21
CA GLY A 242 0.63 15.73 3.73
C GLY A 242 -0.34 15.57 4.90
N SER A 243 -1.22 16.56 5.09
CA SER A 243 -2.15 16.79 6.21
C SER A 243 -1.52 17.35 7.51
N HIS A 244 -1.16 18.64 7.50
CA HIS A 244 -0.59 19.40 8.64
C HIS A 244 -1.48 19.52 9.91
N ASP A 245 -2.73 19.03 9.90
CA ASP A 245 -3.72 19.31 10.95
C ASP A 245 -4.41 18.06 11.56
N GLY A 246 -3.94 16.85 11.24
CA GLY A 246 -4.61 15.60 11.69
C GLY A 246 -6.05 15.45 11.20
N CYS A 247 -6.45 16.25 10.21
CA CYS A 247 -7.71 16.14 9.49
C CYS A 247 -7.38 15.57 8.11
N GLY A 248 -7.93 14.42 7.73
CA GLY A 248 -7.46 13.67 6.56
C GLY A 248 -6.31 12.72 6.88
N GLY A 249 -5.62 12.27 5.84
CA GLY A 249 -4.61 11.21 5.94
C GLY A 249 -5.09 9.89 5.36
N ILE A 250 -4.24 8.87 5.54
CA ILE A 250 -4.35 7.58 4.85
C ILE A 250 -5.60 6.82 5.27
N ASP A 251 -5.99 6.86 6.54
CA ASP A 251 -7.21 6.19 7.03
C ASP A 251 -8.48 6.79 6.42
N THR A 252 -8.57 8.11 6.29
CA THR A 252 -9.69 8.80 5.64
C THR A 252 -9.72 8.46 4.15
N ALA A 253 -8.56 8.45 3.48
CA ALA A 253 -8.45 8.10 2.06
C ALA A 253 -8.84 6.63 1.79
N LEU A 254 -8.43 5.69 2.64
CA LEU A 254 -8.82 4.28 2.56
C LEU A 254 -10.33 4.09 2.74
N ALA A 255 -10.93 4.81 3.69
CA ALA A 255 -12.37 4.75 3.91
C ALA A 255 -13.16 5.34 2.73
N MET A 256 -12.67 6.43 2.12
CA MET A 256 -13.24 6.97 0.88
C MET A 256 -13.13 5.97 -0.26
N LEU A 257 -11.97 5.31 -0.42
CA LEU A 257 -11.75 4.31 -1.47
C LEU A 257 -12.69 3.11 -1.28
N ALA A 258 -12.84 2.61 -0.05
CA ALA A 258 -13.78 1.53 0.26
C ALA A 258 -15.26 1.92 0.01
N ALA A 259 -15.63 3.18 0.29
CA ALA A 259 -16.95 3.70 -0.03
C ALA A 259 -17.17 3.78 -1.54
N MET A 260 -16.17 4.22 -2.30
CA MET A 260 -16.22 4.23 -3.76
C MET A 260 -16.35 2.81 -4.33
N GLU A 261 -15.58 1.84 -3.85
CA GLU A 261 -15.69 0.43 -4.27
C GLU A 261 -17.08 -0.17 -3.97
N SER A 262 -17.72 0.28 -2.89
CA SER A 262 -19.05 -0.19 -2.48
C SER A 262 -20.19 0.45 -3.26
N ALA A 263 -19.95 1.57 -3.95
CA ALA A 263 -20.95 2.26 -4.76
C ALA A 263 -21.31 1.47 -6.03
N PRO A 264 -22.50 1.68 -6.62
CA PRO A 264 -22.83 1.10 -7.92
C PRO A 264 -21.81 1.56 -8.98
N ASN A 265 -21.25 0.60 -9.73
CA ASN A 265 -20.17 0.82 -10.71
C ASN A 265 -18.85 1.34 -10.08
N GLY A 266 -18.71 1.22 -8.76
CA GLY A 266 -17.61 1.75 -7.98
C GLY A 266 -16.23 1.32 -8.45
N SER A 267 -16.05 0.02 -8.68
CA SER A 267 -14.76 -0.55 -9.11
C SER A 267 -14.27 -0.05 -10.47
N GLU A 268 -15.17 0.40 -11.35
CA GLU A 268 -14.83 0.96 -12.66
C GLU A 268 -14.57 2.47 -12.59
N SER A 269 -15.08 3.12 -11.54
CA SER A 269 -14.94 4.57 -11.34
C SER A 269 -13.59 4.99 -10.76
N ILE A 270 -12.86 4.08 -10.11
CA ILE A 270 -11.59 4.41 -9.43
C ILE A 270 -10.45 4.38 -10.45
N ALA A 271 -9.75 5.52 -10.57
CA ALA A 271 -8.61 5.64 -11.47
C ALA A 271 -7.38 4.92 -10.90
N MET A 272 -6.54 4.38 -11.79
CA MET A 272 -5.27 3.74 -11.44
C MET A 272 -4.36 4.66 -10.62
N ASP A 273 -4.31 5.95 -10.97
CA ASP A 273 -3.47 6.94 -10.28
C ASP A 273 -3.91 7.14 -8.83
N THR A 274 -5.21 7.04 -8.54
CA THR A 274 -5.75 7.13 -7.17
C THR A 274 -5.29 5.97 -6.31
N TYR A 275 -5.40 4.73 -6.81
CA TYR A 275 -4.87 3.56 -6.12
C TYR A 275 -3.35 3.68 -5.93
N GLY A 276 -2.61 4.09 -6.97
CA GLY A 276 -1.17 4.27 -6.90
C GLY A 276 -0.76 5.27 -5.81
N ALA A 277 -1.49 6.39 -5.70
CA ALA A 277 -1.26 7.39 -4.66
C ALA A 277 -1.50 6.85 -3.24
N VAL A 278 -2.59 6.09 -3.03
CA VAL A 278 -2.88 5.47 -1.72
C VAL A 278 -1.84 4.41 -1.37
N VAL A 279 -1.39 3.60 -2.35
CA VAL A 279 -0.33 2.60 -2.16
C VAL A 279 0.99 3.25 -1.76
N THR A 280 1.43 4.29 -2.47
CA THR A 280 2.65 5.02 -2.13
C THR A 280 2.53 5.66 -0.74
N ALA A 281 1.38 6.27 -0.42
CA ALA A 281 1.17 6.86 0.90
C ALA A 281 1.21 5.81 2.03
N LEU A 282 0.64 4.62 1.83
CA LEU A 282 0.73 3.51 2.79
C LEU A 282 2.18 3.04 2.99
N ALA A 283 2.97 2.97 1.92
CA ALA A 283 4.38 2.62 1.99
C ALA A 283 5.19 3.67 2.80
N ASP A 284 4.91 4.95 2.58
CA ASP A 284 5.55 6.05 3.30
C ASP A 284 5.17 6.08 4.80
N ASP A 285 3.94 5.67 5.16
CA ASP A 285 3.47 5.51 6.54
C ASP A 285 4.05 4.27 7.23
N GLY A 286 4.77 3.42 6.50
CA GLY A 286 5.32 2.15 7.00
C GLY A 286 4.29 1.02 7.09
N ALA A 287 3.06 1.21 6.58
CA ALA A 287 2.04 0.18 6.48
C ALA A 287 2.28 -0.71 5.24
N VAL A 288 3.44 -1.38 5.22
CA VAL A 288 3.96 -2.10 4.06
C VAL A 288 3.03 -3.25 3.64
N GLU A 289 2.52 -4.03 4.59
CA GLU A 289 1.66 -5.18 4.28
C GLU A 289 0.34 -4.75 3.63
N GLU A 290 -0.29 -3.69 4.13
CA GLU A 290 -1.48 -3.11 3.53
C GLU A 290 -1.19 -2.52 2.14
N SER A 291 -0.03 -1.89 1.96
CA SER A 291 0.39 -1.35 0.65
C SER A 291 0.57 -2.47 -0.38
N ILE A 292 1.14 -3.62 0.00
CA ILE A 292 1.32 -4.79 -0.87
C ILE A 292 -0.02 -5.43 -1.19
N LEU A 293 -0.93 -5.52 -0.23
CA LEU A 293 -2.28 -6.05 -0.44
C LEU A 293 -3.03 -5.21 -1.47
N LEU A 294 -3.00 -3.88 -1.33
CA LEU A 294 -3.66 -2.97 -2.25
C LEU A 294 -3.00 -2.99 -3.63
N LEU A 295 -1.66 -3.01 -3.70
CA LEU A 295 -0.91 -3.16 -4.95
C LEU A 295 -1.25 -4.47 -5.67
N ARG A 296 -1.42 -5.56 -4.92
CA ARG A 296 -1.87 -6.84 -5.46
C ARG A 296 -3.28 -6.75 -6.01
N ALA A 297 -4.22 -6.10 -5.31
CA ALA A 297 -5.57 -5.90 -5.82
C ALA A 297 -5.57 -5.13 -7.15
N MET A 298 -4.77 -4.06 -7.26
CA MET A 298 -4.60 -3.32 -8.52
C MET A 298 -4.18 -4.23 -9.69
N VAL A 299 -3.12 -5.03 -9.50
CA VAL A 299 -2.54 -5.85 -10.57
C VAL A 299 -3.40 -7.07 -10.89
N VAL A 300 -3.92 -7.75 -9.87
CA VAL A 300 -4.57 -9.06 -10.01
C VAL A 300 -6.07 -8.95 -10.21
N GLU A 301 -6.74 -8.06 -9.47
CA GLU A 301 -8.20 -7.94 -9.49
C GLU A 301 -8.66 -6.93 -10.54
N HIS A 302 -7.97 -5.78 -10.63
CA HIS A 302 -8.31 -4.72 -11.58
C HIS A 302 -7.53 -4.78 -12.89
N ALA A 303 -6.54 -5.69 -13.01
CA ALA A 303 -5.66 -5.80 -14.18
C ALA A 303 -4.99 -4.48 -14.58
N PHE A 304 -4.72 -3.60 -13.60
CA PHE A 304 -3.98 -2.37 -13.83
C PHE A 304 -2.49 -2.64 -13.97
N THR A 305 -1.80 -1.74 -14.67
CA THR A 305 -0.34 -1.70 -14.75
C THR A 305 0.14 -0.45 -14.00
N PRO A 306 0.30 -0.52 -12.65
CA PRO A 306 0.75 0.62 -11.88
C PRO A 306 2.09 1.16 -12.42
N PRO A 307 2.39 2.46 -12.25
CA PRO A 307 3.68 3.00 -12.64
C PRO A 307 4.80 2.34 -11.83
N LEU A 308 5.98 2.21 -12.44
CA LEU A 308 7.12 1.53 -11.83
C LEU A 308 7.58 2.19 -10.52
N SER A 309 7.32 3.49 -10.34
CA SER A 309 7.56 4.22 -9.09
C SER A 309 6.77 3.64 -7.92
N THR A 310 5.49 3.29 -8.10
CA THR A 310 4.67 2.70 -7.03
C THR A 310 5.25 1.37 -6.54
N PHE A 311 5.76 0.53 -7.46
CA PHE A 311 6.46 -0.70 -7.07
C PHE A 311 7.76 -0.40 -6.32
N ALA A 312 8.52 0.59 -6.77
CA ALA A 312 9.78 0.99 -6.15
C ALA A 312 9.56 1.53 -4.73
N ASP A 313 8.56 2.38 -4.51
CA ASP A 313 8.20 2.96 -3.22
C ASP A 313 7.86 1.86 -2.20
N VAL A 314 6.97 0.94 -2.57
CA VAL A 314 6.56 -0.19 -1.72
C VAL A 314 7.75 -1.11 -1.41
N ALA A 315 8.55 -1.46 -2.42
CA ALA A 315 9.72 -2.30 -2.22
C ALA A 315 10.79 -1.63 -1.33
N MET A 316 10.95 -0.31 -1.45
CA MET A 316 11.89 0.46 -0.65
C MET A 316 11.43 0.56 0.81
N ALA A 317 10.14 0.78 1.04
CA ALA A 317 9.57 0.77 2.39
C ALA A 317 9.77 -0.62 3.05
N ALA A 318 9.47 -1.70 2.33
CA ALA A 318 9.71 -3.06 2.80
C ALA A 318 11.19 -3.34 3.12
N ALA A 319 12.11 -2.94 2.23
CA ALA A 319 13.54 -3.19 2.44
C ALA A 319 14.12 -2.46 3.66
N LYS A 320 13.54 -1.31 4.06
CA LYS A 320 13.96 -0.54 5.24
C LYS A 320 13.60 -1.23 6.57
N ASP A 321 12.54 -2.04 6.60
CA ASP A 321 12.05 -2.70 7.82
C ASP A 321 12.89 -3.92 8.24
N GLY A 322 13.89 -4.31 7.44
CA GLY A 322 14.94 -5.26 7.82
C GLY A 322 14.55 -6.75 7.77
N GLU A 323 13.29 -7.09 8.06
CA GLU A 323 12.79 -8.48 8.09
C GLU A 323 11.85 -8.82 6.91
N MET A 324 11.50 -7.83 6.09
CA MET A 324 10.50 -7.96 5.02
C MET A 324 11.11 -8.33 3.66
N GLY A 325 12.19 -9.12 3.64
CA GLY A 325 12.87 -9.54 2.41
C GLY A 325 11.94 -10.31 1.46
N GLU A 326 11.06 -11.16 1.98
CA GLU A 326 10.06 -11.90 1.19
C GLU A 326 9.03 -10.97 0.55
N SER A 327 8.60 -9.94 1.27
CA SER A 327 7.65 -8.93 0.81
C SER A 327 8.23 -8.14 -0.38
N VAL A 328 9.52 -7.80 -0.37
CA VAL A 328 10.20 -7.20 -1.53
C VAL A 328 10.18 -8.13 -2.75
N LEU A 329 10.41 -9.43 -2.56
CA LEU A 329 10.33 -10.39 -3.67
C LEU A 329 8.90 -10.50 -4.21
N GLN A 330 7.89 -10.43 -3.36
CA GLN A 330 6.50 -10.37 -3.79
C GLN A 330 6.21 -9.12 -4.63
N VAL A 331 6.78 -7.95 -4.28
CA VAL A 331 6.62 -6.74 -5.10
C VAL A 331 7.27 -6.91 -6.48
N LEU A 332 8.45 -7.54 -6.56
CA LEU A 332 9.11 -7.86 -7.83
C LEU A 332 8.28 -8.83 -8.69
N THR A 333 7.62 -9.82 -8.08
CA THR A 333 6.73 -10.72 -8.83
C THR A 333 5.47 -10.03 -9.31
N LEU A 334 4.90 -9.11 -8.52
CA LEU A 334 3.77 -8.27 -8.94
C LEU A 334 4.16 -7.33 -10.10
N ALA A 335 5.34 -6.72 -10.06
CA ALA A 335 5.85 -5.90 -11.18
C ALA A 335 5.96 -6.74 -12.46
N LYS A 336 6.50 -7.96 -12.36
CA LYS A 336 6.56 -8.88 -13.49
C LYS A 336 5.17 -9.28 -13.99
N ALA A 337 4.22 -9.53 -13.08
CA ALA A 337 2.84 -9.87 -13.43
C ALA A 337 2.10 -8.70 -14.12
N ALA A 338 2.43 -7.46 -13.78
CA ALA A 338 1.91 -6.26 -14.44
C ALA A 338 2.50 -6.03 -15.85
N GLY A 339 3.47 -6.84 -16.28
CA GLY A 339 4.06 -6.81 -17.62
C GLY A 339 5.48 -6.23 -17.71
N TYR A 340 6.10 -5.86 -16.58
CA TYR A 340 7.46 -5.34 -16.59
C TYR A 340 8.52 -6.45 -16.75
N GLU A 341 9.45 -6.26 -17.67
CA GLU A 341 10.56 -7.18 -17.87
C GLU A 341 11.76 -6.80 -16.99
N LEU A 342 12.14 -7.66 -16.05
CA LEU A 342 13.25 -7.39 -15.12
C LEU A 342 14.60 -7.14 -15.81
N ASP A 343 14.76 -7.59 -17.06
CA ASP A 343 15.98 -7.36 -17.85
C ASP A 343 16.02 -5.94 -18.46
N SER A 344 14.89 -5.24 -18.59
CA SER A 344 14.81 -3.89 -19.17
C SER A 344 14.45 -2.79 -18.16
N VAL A 345 13.90 -3.14 -16.99
CA VAL A 345 13.47 -2.17 -15.97
C VAL A 345 14.59 -1.26 -15.47
N ALA A 346 15.85 -1.70 -15.47
CA ALA A 346 16.97 -0.87 -15.01
C ALA A 346 17.24 0.37 -15.90
N SER A 347 16.64 0.43 -17.09
CA SER A 347 16.66 1.63 -17.95
C SER A 347 16.00 2.84 -17.28
N ALA A 348 14.95 2.62 -16.49
CA ALA A 348 14.22 3.66 -15.76
C ALA A 348 14.76 3.82 -14.32
N GLN A 349 14.73 5.05 -13.80
CA GLN A 349 15.18 5.33 -12.42
C GLN A 349 14.41 4.51 -11.37
N ALA A 350 13.07 4.50 -11.45
CA ALA A 350 12.24 3.71 -10.54
C ALA A 350 12.54 2.20 -10.63
N GLY A 351 12.88 1.69 -11.82
CA GLY A 351 13.25 0.29 -11.98
C GLY A 351 14.60 -0.03 -11.34
N ARG A 352 15.55 0.90 -11.37
CA ARG A 352 16.82 0.75 -10.62
C ARG A 352 16.60 0.74 -9.12
N GLU A 353 15.73 1.61 -8.61
CA GLU A 353 15.37 1.65 -7.19
C GLU A 353 14.66 0.36 -6.75
N LEU A 354 13.74 -0.15 -7.57
CA LEU A 354 13.08 -1.43 -7.34
C LEU A 354 14.10 -2.60 -7.31
N LEU A 355 15.03 -2.65 -8.26
CA LEU A 355 16.08 -3.68 -8.28
C LEU A 355 17.06 -3.53 -7.10
N ALA A 356 17.37 -2.30 -6.68
CA ALA A 356 18.22 -2.03 -5.53
C ALA A 356 17.59 -2.56 -4.23
N SER A 357 16.30 -2.32 -4.02
CA SER A 357 15.52 -2.92 -2.93
C SER A 357 15.56 -4.45 -2.99
N GLY A 358 15.44 -5.03 -4.18
CA GLY A 358 15.59 -6.48 -4.39
C GLY A 358 16.97 -7.03 -4.02
N VAL A 359 18.04 -6.28 -4.27
CA VAL A 359 19.41 -6.66 -3.89
C VAL A 359 19.60 -6.56 -2.37
N ILE A 360 19.02 -5.55 -1.72
CA ILE A 360 19.01 -5.44 -0.25
C ILE A 360 18.28 -6.64 0.37
N ALA A 361 17.09 -6.96 -0.12
CA ALA A 361 16.33 -8.13 0.34
C ALA A 361 17.09 -9.45 0.11
N ALA A 362 17.75 -9.61 -1.03
CA ALA A 362 18.56 -10.79 -1.30
C ALA A 362 19.75 -10.94 -0.33
N GLU A 363 20.31 -9.83 0.16
CA GLU A 363 21.34 -9.85 1.21
C GLU A 363 20.76 -10.23 2.57
N GLN A 364 19.63 -9.63 2.98
CA GLN A 364 18.93 -9.95 4.22
C GLN A 364 18.53 -11.43 4.31
N MET A 365 18.16 -12.04 3.18
CA MET A 365 17.82 -13.46 3.08
C MET A 365 19.03 -14.39 2.85
N GLU A 366 20.26 -13.85 2.85
CA GLU A 366 21.51 -14.55 2.51
C GLU A 366 21.48 -15.28 1.14
N ASN A 367 20.64 -14.83 0.21
CA ASN A 367 20.45 -15.44 -1.11
C ASN A 367 21.38 -14.82 -2.17
N ILE A 368 22.65 -15.23 -2.09
CA ILE A 368 23.73 -14.76 -2.98
C ILE A 368 23.38 -14.91 -4.47
N ALA A 369 22.76 -16.04 -4.84
CA ALA A 369 22.46 -16.35 -6.24
C ALA A 369 21.41 -15.40 -6.82
N LEU A 370 20.39 -15.06 -6.03
CA LEU A 370 19.35 -14.11 -6.42
C LEU A 370 19.94 -12.72 -6.61
N GLY A 371 20.71 -12.22 -5.64
CA GLY A 371 21.30 -10.88 -5.74
C GLY A 371 22.25 -10.72 -6.94
N LEU A 372 23.10 -11.71 -7.21
CA LEU A 372 23.95 -11.70 -8.40
C LEU A 372 23.15 -11.77 -9.71
N ARG A 373 22.01 -12.48 -9.73
CA ARG A 373 21.13 -12.53 -10.90
C ARG A 373 20.47 -11.18 -11.14
N LEU A 374 19.95 -10.53 -10.10
CA LEU A 374 19.34 -9.18 -10.21
C LEU A 374 20.37 -8.17 -10.74
N LEU A 375 21.59 -8.17 -10.21
CA LEU A 375 22.66 -7.31 -10.74
C LEU A 375 23.04 -7.68 -12.18
N THR A 376 23.07 -8.96 -12.54
CA THR A 376 23.38 -9.34 -13.93
C THR A 376 22.27 -8.93 -14.89
N ALA A 377 21.01 -8.99 -14.49
CA ALA A 377 19.88 -8.48 -15.27
C ALA A 377 19.99 -6.96 -15.43
N ALA A 378 20.26 -6.23 -14.35
CA ALA A 378 20.47 -4.78 -14.39
C ALA A 378 21.60 -4.37 -15.36
N GLY A 379 22.73 -5.08 -15.34
CA GLY A 379 23.87 -4.79 -16.21
C GLY A 379 23.63 -5.09 -17.69
N LYS A 380 22.58 -5.86 -18.03
CA LYS A 380 22.18 -6.16 -19.41
C LYS A 380 21.12 -5.20 -19.95
N ALA A 381 20.50 -4.39 -19.09
CA ALA A 381 19.44 -3.49 -19.50
C ALA A 381 19.94 -2.47 -20.52
N GLU A 382 19.22 -2.38 -21.64
CA GLU A 382 19.48 -1.38 -22.66
C GLU A 382 19.10 0.03 -22.13
N GLY A 383 19.71 1.08 -22.68
CA GLY A 383 19.39 2.46 -22.30
C GLY A 383 20.06 3.00 -21.03
N CYS A 384 20.95 2.23 -20.38
CA CYS A 384 21.73 2.71 -19.22
C CYS A 384 23.01 3.48 -19.61
N ALA A 385 23.39 3.50 -20.90
CA ALA A 385 24.61 4.14 -21.37
C ALA A 385 24.65 5.64 -21.01
N PRO A 386 25.81 6.20 -20.60
CA PRO A 386 27.15 5.63 -20.67
C PRO A 386 27.49 4.61 -19.56
N ASP A 387 26.73 4.61 -18.47
CA ASP A 387 27.01 3.76 -17.32
C ASP A 387 26.39 2.36 -17.48
N ARG A 388 26.78 1.42 -16.64
CA ARG A 388 26.17 0.09 -16.62
C ARG A 388 25.01 0.08 -15.62
N GLY A 389 23.89 -0.55 -15.98
CA GLY A 389 22.73 -0.60 -15.09
C GLY A 389 23.02 -1.24 -13.72
N ASP A 390 23.96 -2.19 -13.63
CA ASP A 390 24.37 -2.80 -12.36
C ASP A 390 25.19 -1.88 -11.46
N ASP A 391 25.96 -0.97 -12.06
CA ASP A 391 26.66 0.10 -11.35
C ASP A 391 25.66 1.13 -10.80
N LEU A 392 24.70 1.56 -11.63
CA LEU A 392 23.65 2.50 -11.22
C LEU A 392 22.75 1.93 -10.10
N VAL A 393 22.43 0.62 -10.14
CA VAL A 393 21.69 -0.04 -9.07
C VAL A 393 22.50 -0.05 -7.77
N ALA A 394 23.79 -0.36 -7.83
CA ALA A 394 24.66 -0.34 -6.66
C ALA A 394 24.84 1.07 -6.07
N ALA A 395 24.86 2.10 -6.93
CA ALA A 395 25.00 3.50 -6.55
C ALA A 395 23.69 4.17 -6.10
N SER A 396 22.54 3.52 -6.29
CA SER A 396 21.22 4.11 -6.00
C SER A 396 21.02 4.48 -4.52
N SER A 397 21.65 3.74 -3.59
CA SER A 397 21.61 4.04 -2.16
C SER A 397 22.81 3.42 -1.43
N ALA A 398 23.18 3.99 -0.28
CA ALA A 398 24.24 3.44 0.57
C ALA A 398 23.92 2.02 1.08
N ALA A 399 22.63 1.72 1.30
CA ALA A 399 22.17 0.39 1.68
C ALA A 399 22.37 -0.61 0.53
N ALA A 400 22.01 -0.24 -0.70
CA ALA A 400 22.23 -1.06 -1.88
C ALA A 400 23.72 -1.30 -2.14
N GLN A 401 24.57 -0.27 -2.02
CA GLN A 401 26.02 -0.42 -2.18
C GLN A 401 26.62 -1.39 -1.16
N ARG A 402 26.18 -1.31 0.11
CA ARG A 402 26.59 -2.23 1.17
C ARG A 402 26.13 -3.66 0.85
N ALA A 403 24.86 -3.84 0.50
CA ALA A 403 24.30 -5.14 0.16
C ALA A 403 25.05 -5.78 -1.03
N CYS A 404 25.30 -5.01 -2.08
CA CYS A 404 26.11 -5.42 -3.23
C CYS A 404 27.49 -5.91 -2.80
N THR A 405 28.18 -5.15 -1.94
CA THR A 405 29.52 -5.49 -1.44
C THR A 405 29.51 -6.79 -0.65
N LEU A 406 28.51 -6.98 0.22
CA LEU A 406 28.37 -8.19 1.05
C LEU A 406 28.05 -9.41 0.20
N ILE A 407 27.15 -9.29 -0.79
CA ILE A 407 26.81 -10.39 -1.71
C ILE A 407 28.05 -10.84 -2.51
N HIS A 408 28.86 -9.91 -3.03
CA HIS A 408 30.09 -10.28 -3.74
C HIS A 408 31.10 -10.93 -2.80
N LYS A 409 31.29 -10.40 -1.60
CA LYS A 409 32.18 -10.98 -0.59
C LYS A 409 31.77 -12.41 -0.26
N SER A 410 30.50 -12.65 0.02
CA SER A 410 29.96 -13.98 0.34
C SER A 410 30.05 -14.93 -0.86
N ALA A 411 29.79 -14.44 -2.08
CA ALA A 411 29.97 -15.23 -3.30
C ALA A 411 31.43 -15.66 -3.51
N ILE A 412 32.38 -14.76 -3.26
CA ILE A 412 33.82 -15.03 -3.34
C ILE A 412 34.22 -16.03 -2.27
N ASP A 413 33.75 -15.86 -1.02
CA ASP A 413 34.04 -16.76 0.08
C ASP A 413 33.56 -18.19 -0.23
N LYS A 414 32.35 -18.32 -0.81
CA LYS A 414 31.82 -19.60 -1.27
C LYS A 414 32.67 -20.20 -2.40
N ALA A 415 33.00 -19.41 -3.43
CA ALA A 415 33.86 -19.88 -4.54
C ALA A 415 35.27 -20.30 -4.09
N VAL A 416 35.84 -19.61 -3.10
CA VAL A 416 37.13 -19.94 -2.47
C VAL A 416 37.01 -21.21 -1.64
N HIS A 417 35.89 -21.42 -0.94
CA HIS A 417 35.65 -22.66 -0.21
C HIS A 417 35.59 -23.86 -1.15
N ASP A 418 34.97 -23.69 -2.32
CA ASP A 418 34.81 -24.73 -3.36
C ASP A 418 36.05 -24.89 -4.27
N ASP A 419 37.18 -24.24 -3.96
CA ASP A 419 38.41 -24.23 -4.77
C ASP A 419 38.21 -23.75 -6.23
N ASN A 420 37.13 -23.02 -6.50
CA ASN A 420 36.80 -22.51 -7.83
C ASN A 420 37.46 -21.15 -8.08
N TRP A 421 38.79 -21.15 -8.25
CA TRP A 421 39.58 -19.94 -8.44
C TRP A 421 39.11 -19.10 -9.64
N LYS A 422 38.62 -19.71 -10.72
CA LYS A 422 38.15 -18.97 -11.91
C LYS A 422 36.95 -18.09 -11.57
N LEU A 423 35.99 -18.64 -10.82
CA LEU A 423 34.81 -17.90 -10.38
C LEU A 423 35.19 -16.82 -9.37
N ALA A 424 36.04 -17.15 -8.39
CA ALA A 424 36.50 -16.18 -7.38
C ALA A 424 37.21 -14.97 -8.03
N VAL A 425 38.07 -15.22 -9.02
CA VAL A 425 38.74 -14.15 -9.79
C VAL A 425 37.75 -13.33 -10.62
N LYS A 426 36.80 -13.98 -11.30
CA LYS A 426 35.78 -13.27 -12.08
C LYS A 426 34.92 -12.37 -11.19
N LEU A 427 34.49 -12.86 -10.03
CA LEU A 427 33.70 -12.08 -9.06
C LEU A 427 34.50 -10.90 -8.50
N LEU A 428 35.80 -11.08 -8.25
CA LEU A 428 36.68 -10.01 -7.80
C LEU A 428 36.85 -8.91 -8.85
N GLN A 429 36.99 -9.28 -10.14
CA GLN A 429 37.08 -8.33 -11.24
C GLN A 429 35.78 -7.56 -11.47
N LEU A 430 34.62 -8.20 -11.24
CA LEU A 430 33.31 -7.57 -11.33
C LEU A 430 33.06 -6.50 -10.25
N MET A 431 33.76 -6.55 -9.11
CA MET A 431 33.54 -5.57 -8.04
C MET A 431 33.95 -4.14 -8.49
N PRO A 432 35.18 -3.88 -8.95
CA PRO A 432 35.55 -2.55 -9.50
C PRO A 432 34.72 -2.12 -10.71
N GLU A 433 34.30 -3.07 -11.56
CA GLU A 433 33.42 -2.76 -12.70
C GLU A 433 32.03 -2.25 -12.28
N ARG A 434 31.63 -2.48 -11.03
CA ARG A 434 30.38 -2.02 -10.41
C ARG A 434 30.61 -0.90 -9.38
N SER A 435 31.76 -0.22 -9.50
CA SER A 435 32.20 0.80 -8.54
C SER A 435 32.24 0.33 -7.08
N LEU A 436 32.43 -0.98 -6.85
CA LEU A 436 32.59 -1.55 -5.51
C LEU A 436 34.07 -1.68 -5.20
N THR A 437 34.47 -1.27 -4.00
CA THR A 437 35.86 -1.39 -3.53
C THR A 437 36.06 -2.72 -2.79
N PRO A 438 36.83 -3.69 -3.33
CA PRO A 438 37.07 -4.95 -2.64
C PRO A 438 37.95 -4.74 -1.41
N SER A 439 37.57 -5.33 -0.27
CA SER A 439 38.40 -5.25 0.93
C SER A 439 39.72 -6.04 0.78
N ASN A 440 40.77 -5.62 1.49
CA ASN A 440 42.07 -6.32 1.56
C ASN A 440 41.94 -7.81 1.94
N SER A 441 40.94 -8.15 2.75
CA SER A 441 40.67 -9.55 3.12
C SER A 441 40.20 -10.38 1.92
N VAL A 442 39.33 -9.81 1.09
CA VAL A 442 38.81 -10.47 -0.12
C VAL A 442 39.94 -10.71 -1.12
N TRP A 443 40.77 -9.70 -1.39
CA TRP A 443 41.97 -9.85 -2.23
C TRP A 443 42.87 -10.99 -1.76
N ARG A 444 43.23 -10.99 -0.46
CA ARG A 444 44.06 -12.05 0.14
C ARG A 444 43.46 -13.44 -0.07
N LYS A 445 42.17 -13.62 0.18
CA LYS A 445 41.48 -14.91 0.03
C LYS A 445 41.54 -15.44 -1.41
N VAL A 446 41.29 -14.58 -2.40
CA VAL A 446 41.33 -14.97 -3.82
C VAL A 446 42.76 -15.31 -4.27
N VAL A 447 43.76 -14.53 -3.84
CA VAL A 447 45.18 -14.80 -4.12
C VAL A 447 45.63 -16.13 -3.50
N THR A 448 45.25 -16.38 -2.24
CA THR A 448 45.53 -17.65 -1.55
C THR A 448 44.84 -18.82 -2.24
N CYS A 449 43.58 -18.68 -2.68
CA CYS A 449 42.89 -19.70 -3.47
C CYS A 449 43.61 -20.00 -4.78
N CYS A 450 44.05 -18.96 -5.52
CA CYS A 450 44.81 -19.15 -6.75
C CYS A 450 46.15 -19.86 -6.50
N ALA A 451 46.83 -19.53 -5.40
CA ALA A 451 48.08 -20.20 -5.01
C ALA A 451 47.84 -21.67 -4.64
N ARG A 452 46.77 -21.97 -3.89
CA ARG A 452 46.36 -23.32 -3.51
C ARG A 452 46.02 -24.19 -4.73
N CYS A 453 45.42 -23.62 -5.76
CA CYS A 453 45.13 -24.29 -7.04
C CYS A 453 46.30 -24.25 -8.04
N GLU A 454 47.52 -23.93 -7.58
CA GLU A 454 48.75 -23.89 -8.39
C GLU A 454 48.71 -22.92 -9.58
N LYS A 455 47.94 -21.83 -9.49
CA LYS A 455 47.83 -20.79 -10.52
C LYS A 455 48.70 -19.58 -10.22
N SER A 456 50.00 -19.82 -10.05
CA SER A 456 51.00 -18.81 -9.67
C SER A 456 50.99 -17.57 -10.58
N ARG A 457 50.96 -17.73 -11.90
CA ARG A 457 50.92 -16.60 -12.85
C ARG A 457 49.71 -15.68 -12.62
N LYS A 458 48.52 -16.25 -12.38
CA LYS A 458 47.31 -15.46 -12.15
C LYS A 458 47.33 -14.81 -10.76
N SER A 459 47.86 -15.53 -9.76
CA SER A 459 48.07 -15.00 -8.41
C SER A 459 48.99 -13.78 -8.41
N THR A 460 50.13 -13.84 -9.11
CA THR A 460 51.05 -12.70 -9.27
C THR A 460 50.39 -11.54 -10.00
N ALA A 461 49.63 -11.80 -11.08
CA ALA A 461 48.91 -10.74 -11.79
C ALA A 461 47.92 -10.02 -10.85
N LEU A 462 47.14 -10.76 -10.05
CA LEU A 462 46.21 -10.17 -9.09
C LEU A 462 46.90 -9.38 -7.99
N LEU A 463 48.10 -9.78 -7.55
CA LEU A 463 48.89 -8.99 -6.60
C LEU A 463 49.34 -7.66 -7.21
N LEU A 464 49.73 -7.65 -8.48
CA LEU A 464 50.09 -6.42 -9.18
C LEU A 464 48.87 -5.51 -9.38
N ASP A 465 47.71 -6.09 -9.73
CA ASP A 465 46.45 -5.36 -9.83
C ASP A 465 46.05 -4.77 -8.48
N TRP A 466 46.21 -5.53 -7.39
CA TRP A 466 45.93 -5.07 -6.03
C TRP A 466 46.83 -3.91 -5.60
N VAL A 467 48.12 -3.91 -5.95
CA VAL A 467 49.04 -2.81 -5.60
C VAL A 467 48.76 -1.52 -6.37
N ARG A 468 48.15 -1.62 -7.57
CA ARG A 468 47.79 -0.47 -8.40
C ARG A 468 46.49 0.21 -7.96
N TYR A 469 45.66 -0.53 -7.22
CA TYR A 469 44.37 -0.08 -6.71
C TYR A 469 44.56 0.52 -5.32
#